data_AF-A0A3M1GLY2-F1
#
_entry.id   AF-A0A3M1GLY2-F1
#
_cell.length_a   1.000
_cell.length_b   1.000
_cell.length_c   1.000
_cell.angle_alpha   90.00
_cell.angle_beta   90.00
_cell.angle_gamma   90.00
#
_symmetry.space_group_name_H-M   'P 1'
#
loop_
_entity.id
_entity.type
_entity.pdbx_description
1 polymer ?
#
loop_
_entity_poly.entity_id
_entity_poly.type
_entity_poly.pdbx_seq_one_letter_code
_entity_poly.pdbx_strand_id
1 'polypeptide(L)' 'LEAGGNRDVTIRALPGLNHLFQQCTTGLPSEYGMIEETMNPAVLELVGEWILERVGAQGS' A
#
# COMPACT_ATOMS: atom_id res chain seq x y z
N LEU A 1 -15.65 -11.93 0.72
CA LEU A 1 -14.44 -11.98 1.58
C LEU A 1 -14.43 -13.19 2.53
N GLU A 2 -15.44 -14.07 2.50
CA GLU A 2 -15.58 -15.21 3.43
C GLU A 2 -14.77 -16.48 3.06
N ALA A 3 -14.10 -16.55 1.91
CA ALA A 3 -13.54 -17.82 1.41
C ALA A 3 -12.11 -18.15 1.90
N GLY A 4 -11.41 -17.23 2.58
CA GLY A 4 -9.96 -17.35 2.85
C GLY A 4 -9.56 -17.77 4.27
N GLY A 5 -10.48 -17.81 5.23
CA GLY A 5 -10.21 -18.22 6.63
C GLY A 5 -9.24 -17.34 7.44
N ASN A 6 -8.47 -16.46 6.80
CA ASN A 6 -7.56 -15.55 7.49
C ASN A 6 -8.34 -14.43 8.20
N ARG A 7 -8.16 -14.35 9.53
CA ARG A 7 -8.78 -13.34 10.39
C ARG A 7 -7.88 -12.13 10.63
N ASP A 8 -6.59 -12.24 10.30
CA ASP A 8 -5.64 -11.15 10.39
C ASP A 8 -5.56 -10.43 9.04
N VAL A 9 -6.50 -9.49 8.85
CA VAL A 9 -6.66 -8.72 7.62
C VAL A 9 -6.75 -7.24 7.96
N THR A 10 -5.91 -6.44 7.31
CA THR A 10 -5.96 -4.98 7.38
C THR A 10 -6.45 -4.42 6.06
N ILE A 11 -7.49 -3.58 6.10
CA ILE A 11 -7.98 -2.83 4.95
C ILE A 11 -7.72 -1.34 5.21
N ARG A 12 -7.07 -0.67 4.26
CA ARG A 12 -6.77 0.77 4.29
C ARG A 12 -7.02 1.38 2.91
N ALA A 13 -7.73 2.50 2.89
CA ALA A 13 -7.82 3.34 1.70
C ALA A 13 -6.66 4.33 1.71
N LEU A 14 -6.01 4.51 0.56
CA LEU A 14 -4.90 5.45 0.36
C LEU A 14 -5.36 6.53 -0.62
N PRO A 15 -6.07 7.58 -0.15
CA PRO A 15 -6.62 8.60 -1.03
C PRO A 15 -5.52 9.39 -1.72
N GLY A 16 -5.77 9.77 -2.98
CA GLY A 16 -4.81 10.53 -3.79
C GLY A 16 -3.73 9.67 -4.44
N LEU A 17 -3.72 8.36 -4.22
CA LEU A 17 -2.87 7.43 -4.96
C LEU A 17 -3.65 6.72 -6.07
N ASN A 18 -2.99 6.49 -7.20
CA ASN A 18 -3.53 5.70 -8.29
C ASN A 18 -3.37 4.18 -8.01
N HIS A 19 -3.75 3.34 -8.98
CA HIS A 19 -3.67 1.88 -8.87
C HIS A 19 -2.24 1.32 -8.77
N LEU A 20 -1.23 2.13 -9.10
CA LEU A 20 0.20 1.78 -9.00
C LEU A 20 0.81 2.33 -7.71
N PHE A 21 -0.02 2.89 -6.82
CA PHE A 21 0.40 3.57 -5.59
C PHE A 21 1.26 4.81 -5.84
N GLN A 22 1.07 5.49 -6.97
CA GLN A 22 1.72 6.77 -7.25
C GLN A 22 0.79 7.93 -6.89
N GLN A 23 1.35 9.05 -6.42
CA GLN A 23 0.60 10.28 -6.19
C GLN A 23 -0.02 10.77 -7.51
N CYS A 24 -1.33 11.02 -7.50
CA CYS A 24 -2.09 11.38 -8.69
C CYS A 24 -3.11 12.50 -8.43
N THR A 25 -3.62 13.08 -9.51
CA THR A 25 -4.71 14.07 -9.43
C THR A 25 -6.05 13.41 -9.76
N THR A 26 -6.11 12.68 -10.88
CA THR A 26 -7.35 12.01 -11.32
C THR A 26 -7.34 10.50 -11.12
N GLY A 27 -6.14 9.91 -11.03
CA GLY A 27 -5.96 8.46 -10.96
C GLY A 27 -6.13 7.74 -12.30
N LEU A 28 -6.29 8.49 -13.41
CA LEU A 28 -6.46 7.90 -14.74
C LEU A 28 -5.15 7.31 -15.27
N PRO A 29 -5.20 6.20 -16.05
CA PRO A 29 -4.02 5.59 -16.66
C PRO A 29 -3.19 6.52 -17.54
N SER A 30 -3.81 7.56 -18.11
CA SER A 30 -3.10 8.58 -18.89
C SER A 30 -2.05 9.35 -18.08
N GLU A 31 -2.17 9.39 -16.76
CA GLU A 31 -1.18 10.04 -15.88
C GLU A 31 0.04 9.16 -15.61
N TYR A 32 -0.05 7.83 -15.78
CA TYR A 32 0.96 6.90 -15.25
C TYR A 32 2.36 7.13 -15.83
N GLY A 33 2.45 7.35 -17.15
CA GLY A 33 3.71 7.62 -17.83
C GLY A 33 4.23 9.04 -17.64
N MET A 34 3.43 9.94 -17.06
CA MET A 34 3.80 11.32 -16.77
C MET A 34 4.30 11.50 -15.34
N ILE A 35 4.02 10.53 -14.46
CA ILE A 35 4.43 10.55 -13.06
C ILE A 35 5.79 9.87 -12.94
N GLU A 36 6.79 10.62 -12.48
CA GLU A 36 8.16 10.09 -12.28
C GLU A 36 8.28 9.13 -11.09
N GLU A 37 7.39 9.26 -10.10
CA GLU A 37 7.38 8.42 -8.91
C GLU A 37 7.12 6.95 -9.28
N THR A 38 7.99 6.03 -8.87
CA THR A 38 7.76 4.59 -9.07
C THR A 38 6.65 4.06 -8.16
N MET A 39 6.67 4.44 -6.89
CA MET A 39 5.69 4.10 -5.86
C MET A 39 5.84 5.10 -4.71
N ASN A 40 4.72 5.52 -4.10
CA ASN A 40 4.74 6.45 -3.00
C ASN A 40 5.42 5.84 -1.76
N PRO A 41 6.47 6.50 -1.21
CA PRO A 41 7.22 5.96 -0.08
C PRO A 41 6.37 5.62 1.15
N ALA A 42 5.28 6.36 1.40
CA ALA A 42 4.39 6.10 2.53
C ALA A 42 3.68 4.74 2.42
N VAL A 43 3.50 4.21 1.20
CA VAL A 43 2.94 2.86 0.99
C VAL A 43 3.95 1.79 1.39
N LEU A 44 5.23 1.99 1.04
CA LEU A 44 6.30 1.08 1.43
C LEU A 44 6.48 1.06 2.95
N GLU A 45 6.42 2.22 3.60
CA GLU A 45 6.45 2.34 5.06
C GLU A 45 5.28 1.61 5.70
N LEU A 46 4.05 1.88 5.27
CA LEU A 46 2.83 1.24 5.79
C LEU A 46 2.86 -0.29 5.65
N VAL A 47 3.30 -0.81 4.50
CA VAL A 47 3.41 -2.25 4.28
C VAL A 47 4.53 -2.83 5.14
N GLY A 48 5.67 -2.13 5.24
CA GLY A 48 6.80 -2.53 6.08
C GLY A 48 6.41 -2.64 7.56
N GLU A 49 5.76 -1.61 8.10
CA GLU A 49 5.23 -1.61 9.47
C GLU A 49 4.24 -2.74 9.69
N TRP A 50 3.27 -2.92 8.77
CA TRP A 50 2.28 -3.99 8.87
C TRP A 50 2.92 -5.38 8.94
N ILE A 51 3.99 -5.60 8.17
CA ILE A 51 4.80 -6.84 8.22
C ILE A 51 5.50 -6.94 9.58
N LEU A 52 6.23 -5.90 10.01
CA LEU A 52 6.99 -5.91 11.25
C LEU A 52 6.13 -6.17 12.49
N GLU A 53 4.90 -5.65 12.55
CA GLU A 53 3.94 -5.94 13.62
C GLU A 53 3.58 -7.42 13.76
N ARG A 54 3.71 -8.20 12.67
CA ARG A 54 3.28 -9.60 12.59
C ARG A 54 4.42 -10.60 12.63
N VAL A 55 5.52 -10.27 11.97
CA VAL A 55 6.66 -11.18 11.78
C VAL A 55 7.96 -10.62 12.33
N GLY A 56 8.03 -9.32 12.60
CA GLY A 56 9.17 -8.71 13.27
C GLY A 56 9.26 -9.29 14.67
N ALA A 57 10.28 -10.11 14.91
CA ALA A 57 10.50 -10.73 16.21
C ALA A 57 10.46 -9.66 17.30
N GLN A 58 9.64 -9.89 18.34
CA GLN A 58 9.99 -9.39 19.67
C GLN A 58 11.32 -10.05 20.02
N GLY A 59 12.42 -9.34 19.81
CA GLY A 59 13.75 -9.92 19.78
C GLY A 59 14.87 -8.93 20.08
N SER A 60 14.75 -8.18 21.17
CA SER A 60 15.73 -8.03 22.27
C SER A 60 15.30 -6.96 23.25
#